data_AF-A0A8S3BQT7-F1
#
_entry.id   AF-A0A8S3BQT7-F1
#
_cell.length_a   1.000
_cell.length_b   1.000
_cell.length_c   1.000
_cell.angle_alpha   90.00
_cell.angle_beta   90.00
_cell.angle_gamma   90.00
#
_symmetry.space_group_name_H-M   'P 1'
#
loop_
_entity.id
_entity.type
_entity.pdbx_description
1 polymer ?
#
loop_
_entity_poly.entity_id
_entity_poly.type
_entity_poly.pdbx_seq_one_letter_code
_entity_poly.pdbx_strand_id
1 'polypeptide(L)'
;MSFLSRISSRSLCPSLNSLKSNVLSRSLAVQTPQSRNTDAKHSTGARVASNYKIIDHEYDAVVVGAGGAGLRAAYGLSTAGFKTAVISKLFPTRSHTVAAQGGINAALGNMENDDWRWHMYDTVKGSDWLGDQDAIHYMAEEAPRAVVELENIGMPFSRTPDGKILQRAFGGQSYDFGRGGQARRCCCVADRTGHAMLHTLYGQSLKYNTEYFIEYFALDLFMNKDNTQCIGVIAMNLEDGSLHRFHANNTVIATGYK
;
A
#
# COMPACT_ATOMS: atom_id res chain seq x y z
N MET A 1 15.93 7.66 -39.51
CA MET A 1 17.12 8.35 -40.04
C MET A 1 17.57 9.36 -38.99
N SER A 2 18.27 8.93 -37.93
CA SER A 2 19.71 8.63 -37.85
C SER A 2 20.58 9.89 -37.80
N PHE A 3 20.94 10.32 -36.59
CA PHE A 3 22.19 11.05 -36.38
C PHE A 3 22.88 10.49 -35.13
N LEU A 4 23.61 9.40 -35.37
CA LEU A 4 24.69 8.90 -34.53
C LEU A 4 25.99 9.07 -35.33
N SER A 5 27.07 9.23 -34.56
CA SER A 5 28.49 9.09 -34.93
C SER A 5 29.22 10.31 -35.50
N ARG A 6 30.22 10.76 -34.73
CA ARG A 6 31.59 10.89 -35.23
C ARG A 6 32.58 10.67 -34.07
N ILE A 7 33.28 9.55 -34.16
CA ILE A 7 34.50 9.22 -33.41
C ILE A 7 35.69 9.63 -34.29
N SER A 8 36.71 10.27 -33.70
CA SER A 8 38.11 10.20 -34.16
C SER A 8 38.98 10.71 -33.01
N SER A 9 39.50 9.82 -32.16
CA SER A 9 40.89 9.32 -32.18
C SER A 9 41.97 10.41 -32.06
N ARG A 10 42.65 10.44 -30.90
CA ARG A 10 44.12 10.42 -30.81
C ARG A 10 44.57 10.23 -29.36
N SER A 11 45.41 9.21 -29.21
CA SER A 11 46.18 8.78 -28.07
C SER A 11 47.30 9.77 -27.69
N LEU A 12 47.62 9.85 -26.40
CA LEU A 12 48.95 9.55 -25.80
C LEU A 12 49.05 10.19 -24.40
N CYS A 13 49.18 9.34 -23.37
CA CYS A 13 49.76 9.73 -22.08
C CYS A 13 51.26 10.05 -22.26
N PRO A 14 51.83 10.89 -21.39
CA PRO A 14 52.63 10.29 -20.31
C PRO A 14 52.44 10.94 -18.93
N SER A 15 52.83 10.14 -17.93
CA SER A 15 52.84 10.37 -16.48
C SER A 15 53.72 11.52 -16.02
N LEU A 16 53.32 12.20 -14.93
CA LEU A 16 54.25 12.76 -13.94
C LEU A 16 53.58 12.89 -12.56
N ASN A 17 54.32 12.36 -11.59
CA ASN A 17 53.97 12.22 -10.18
C ASN A 17 53.91 13.55 -9.40
N SER A 18 53.24 13.43 -8.25
CA SER A 18 53.54 14.13 -6.98
C SER A 18 52.98 15.54 -6.79
N LEU A 19 51.81 15.62 -6.15
CA LEU A 19 51.53 16.61 -5.11
C LEU A 19 50.71 15.94 -4.00
N LYS A 20 51.35 15.71 -2.86
CA LYS A 20 50.76 15.19 -1.62
C LYS A 20 49.90 16.29 -0.99
N SER A 21 48.61 16.04 -0.77
CA SER A 21 47.78 16.82 0.14
C SER A 21 47.39 15.95 1.34
N ASN A 22 47.74 16.44 2.54
CA ASN A 22 47.41 15.82 3.82
C ASN A 22 45.93 16.02 4.12
N VAL A 23 45.15 14.94 4.09
CA VAL A 23 43.82 14.90 4.71
C VAL A 23 43.90 13.96 5.92
N LEU A 24 43.86 14.57 7.11
CA LEU A 24 43.79 13.89 8.40
C LEU A 24 42.43 13.18 8.52
N SER A 25 42.40 11.88 8.21
CA SER A 25 41.29 11.00 8.58
C SER A 25 41.39 10.72 10.09
N ARG A 26 40.45 11.26 10.88
CA ARG A 26 40.25 10.85 12.27
C ARG A 26 39.48 9.53 12.29
N SER A 27 40.19 8.42 12.36
CA SER A 27 39.63 7.11 12.69
C SER A 27 39.39 7.03 14.20
N LEU A 28 38.13 7.02 14.64
CA LEU A 28 37.75 6.67 16.01
C LEU A 28 37.94 5.16 16.19
N ALA A 29 39.09 4.77 16.75
CA ALA A 29 39.32 3.41 17.22
C ALA A 29 38.69 3.24 18.60
N VAL A 30 37.53 2.57 18.66
CA VAL A 30 36.97 2.07 19.92
C VAL A 30 37.71 0.77 20.25
N GLN A 31 38.56 0.83 21.27
CA GLN A 31 39.23 -0.35 21.83
C GLN A 31 38.20 -1.22 22.55
N THR A 32 37.95 -2.42 22.01
CA THR A 32 37.19 -3.47 22.70
C THR A 32 38.07 -4.13 23.78
N PRO A 33 37.63 -4.22 25.05
CA PRO A 33 38.37 -4.95 26.07
C PRO A 33 38.37 -6.45 25.77
N GLN A 34 39.54 -7.08 25.92
CA GLN A 34 39.73 -8.52 25.83
C GLN A 34 39.08 -9.27 27.01
N SER A 35 38.38 -10.35 26.67
CA SER A 35 38.19 -11.59 27.43
C SER A 35 37.71 -11.51 28.89
N ARG A 36 36.40 -11.77 29.08
CA ARG A 36 35.95 -12.68 30.14
C ARG A 36 35.32 -13.90 29.48
N ASN A 37 35.99 -15.03 29.63
CA ASN A 37 35.47 -16.37 29.39
C ASN A 37 34.24 -16.59 30.28
N THR A 38 33.08 -16.74 29.68
CA THR A 38 32.01 -17.58 30.22
C THR A 38 31.48 -18.42 29.08
N ASP A 39 31.60 -19.73 29.23
CA ASP A 39 31.13 -20.75 28.31
C ASP A 39 29.61 -20.65 28.10
N ALA A 40 29.18 -19.81 27.17
CA ALA A 40 27.84 -19.88 26.61
C ALA A 40 27.83 -21.06 25.62
N LYS A 41 27.54 -22.24 26.16
CA LYS A 41 27.23 -23.44 25.38
C LYS A 41 26.35 -23.05 24.20
N HIS A 42 26.82 -23.37 22.99
CA HIS A 42 26.06 -23.34 21.77
C HIS A 42 24.86 -24.29 21.97
N SER A 43 23.74 -23.76 22.47
CA SER A 43 22.49 -24.48 22.57
C SER A 43 21.98 -24.63 21.16
N THR A 44 22.25 -25.81 20.59
CA THR A 44 21.61 -26.36 19.41
C THR A 44 20.18 -25.81 19.20
N GLY A 45 20.05 -24.82 18.31
CA GLY A 45 18.79 -24.13 18.00
C GLY A 45 17.71 -25.03 17.40
N ALA A 46 18.03 -26.30 17.14
CA ALA A 46 17.09 -27.30 16.64
C ALA A 46 16.01 -27.73 17.66
N ARG A 47 16.22 -27.52 18.97
CA ARG A 47 15.28 -28.02 20.01
C ARG A 47 14.09 -27.11 20.32
N VAL A 48 14.13 -25.83 19.93
CA VAL A 48 12.98 -24.91 20.17
C VAL A 48 11.96 -24.99 19.03
N ALA A 49 12.40 -25.35 17.81
CA ALA A 49 11.54 -25.46 16.64
C ALA A 49 10.56 -26.66 16.69
N SER A 50 10.83 -27.70 17.50
CA SER A 50 10.06 -28.95 17.48
C SER A 50 8.71 -28.90 18.22
N ASN A 51 8.39 -27.82 18.93
CA ASN A 51 7.18 -27.74 19.77
C ASN A 51 6.05 -26.88 19.19
N TYR A 52 6.28 -26.14 18.10
CA TYR A 52 5.24 -25.33 17.47
C TYR A 52 4.66 -26.05 16.26
N LYS A 53 3.34 -26.28 16.28
CA LYS A 53 2.62 -26.77 15.10
C LYS A 53 2.63 -25.65 14.04
N ILE A 54 3.34 -25.89 12.94
CA ILE A 54 3.37 -25.01 11.78
C ILE A 54 2.44 -25.58 10.72
N ILE A 55 1.53 -24.77 10.20
CA ILE A 55 0.57 -25.14 9.16
C ILE A 55 0.94 -24.40 7.88
N ASP A 56 1.08 -25.14 6.78
CA ASP A 56 1.47 -24.60 5.48
C ASP A 56 0.27 -24.42 4.56
N HIS A 57 0.25 -23.30 3.86
CA HIS A 57 -0.78 -22.95 2.88
C HIS A 57 -0.15 -22.48 1.58
N GLU A 58 -0.81 -22.77 0.46
CA GLU A 58 -0.39 -22.33 -0.88
C GLU A 58 -1.53 -21.57 -1.58
N TYR A 59 -1.19 -20.37 -2.06
CA TYR A 59 -2.07 -19.44 -2.77
C TYR A 59 -1.35 -18.79 -3.93
N ASP A 60 -2.09 -18.25 -4.90
CA ASP A 60 -1.47 -17.43 -5.95
C ASP A 60 -1.07 -16.05 -5.42
N ALA A 61 -1.92 -15.50 -4.55
CA ALA A 61 -1.71 -14.21 -3.90
C ALA A 61 -2.14 -14.22 -2.43
N VAL A 62 -1.40 -13.50 -1.60
CA VAL A 62 -1.76 -13.22 -0.21
C VAL A 62 -1.92 -11.73 0.00
N VAL A 63 -3.03 -11.31 0.60
CA VAL A 63 -3.29 -9.92 1.00
C VAL A 63 -3.25 -9.82 2.52
N VAL A 64 -2.36 -8.99 3.05
CA VAL A 64 -2.23 -8.76 4.50
C VAL A 64 -2.93 -7.45 4.87
N GLY A 65 -4.10 -7.59 5.49
CA GLY A 65 -4.98 -6.51 5.90
C GLY A 65 -6.32 -6.56 5.16
N ALA A 66 -7.41 -6.37 5.90
CA ALA A 66 -8.79 -6.37 5.37
C ALA A 66 -9.50 -5.02 5.55
N GLY A 67 -8.76 -3.92 5.43
CA GLY A 67 -9.32 -2.58 5.27
C GLY A 67 -9.83 -2.32 3.85
N GLY A 68 -10.18 -1.07 3.53
CA GLY A 68 -10.70 -0.72 2.19
C GLY A 68 -9.77 -1.14 1.04
N ALA A 69 -8.47 -0.85 1.17
CA ALA A 69 -7.48 -1.24 0.16
C ALA A 69 -7.32 -2.76 0.04
N GLY A 70 -7.21 -3.46 1.18
CA GLY A 70 -7.02 -4.90 1.21
C GLY A 70 -8.21 -5.67 0.64
N LEU A 71 -9.44 -5.30 1.02
CA LEU A 71 -10.65 -5.91 0.46
C LEU A 71 -10.76 -5.65 -1.04
N ARG A 72 -10.51 -4.41 -1.50
CA ARG A 72 -10.55 -4.05 -2.93
C ARG A 72 -9.52 -4.83 -3.76
N ALA A 73 -8.33 -5.03 -3.22
CA ALA A 73 -7.29 -5.85 -3.84
C ALA A 73 -7.69 -7.33 -3.87
N ALA A 74 -8.17 -7.86 -2.75
CA ALA A 74 -8.48 -9.27 -2.59
C ALA A 74 -9.58 -9.77 -3.54
N TYR A 75 -10.72 -9.06 -3.60
CA TYR A 75 -11.75 -9.47 -4.54
C TYR A 75 -11.36 -9.13 -5.97
N GLY A 76 -10.55 -8.08 -6.22
CA GLY A 76 -10.02 -7.80 -7.55
C GLY A 76 -9.16 -8.95 -8.11
N LEU A 77 -8.27 -9.49 -7.27
CA LEU A 77 -7.48 -10.70 -7.58
C LEU A 77 -8.38 -11.92 -7.79
N SER A 78 -9.39 -12.09 -6.95
CA SER A 78 -10.33 -13.22 -7.05
C SER A 78 -11.20 -13.13 -8.32
N THR A 79 -11.65 -11.93 -8.72
CA THR A 79 -12.36 -11.68 -9.98
C THR A 79 -11.48 -12.00 -11.19
N ALA A 80 -10.17 -11.78 -11.09
CA ALA A 80 -9.20 -12.14 -12.13
C ALA A 80 -8.83 -13.64 -12.14
N GLY A 81 -9.38 -14.45 -11.23
CA GLY A 81 -9.19 -15.91 -11.20
C GLY A 81 -8.05 -16.41 -10.30
N PHE A 82 -7.42 -15.53 -9.50
CA PHE A 82 -6.34 -15.93 -8.59
C PHE A 82 -6.87 -16.48 -7.27
N LYS A 83 -6.35 -17.63 -6.83
CA LYS A 83 -6.61 -18.18 -5.50
C LYS A 83 -5.97 -17.26 -4.45
N THR A 84 -6.80 -16.52 -3.73
CA THR A 84 -6.36 -15.41 -2.89
C THR A 84 -6.69 -15.65 -1.43
N ALA A 85 -5.69 -15.53 -0.54
CA ALA A 85 -5.87 -15.52 0.91
C ALA A 85 -5.84 -14.08 1.45
N VAL A 86 -6.74 -13.77 2.38
CA VAL A 86 -6.77 -12.49 3.10
C VAL A 86 -6.49 -12.74 4.57
N ILE A 87 -5.37 -12.21 5.04
CA ILE A 87 -4.94 -12.33 6.43
C ILE A 87 -5.27 -11.02 7.13
N SER A 88 -6.04 -11.06 8.21
CA SER A 88 -6.40 -9.86 8.97
C SER A 88 -6.35 -10.11 10.46
N LYS A 89 -5.66 -9.22 11.20
CA LYS A 89 -5.60 -9.27 12.67
C LYS A 89 -6.93 -8.91 13.36
N LEU A 90 -7.87 -8.32 12.62
CA LEU A 90 -9.20 -7.96 13.08
C LEU A 90 -10.24 -8.57 12.14
N PHE A 91 -11.47 -8.74 12.62
CA PHE A 91 -12.61 -8.91 11.72
C PHE A 91 -12.67 -7.76 10.69
N PRO A 92 -12.85 -8.01 9.37
CA PRO A 92 -12.66 -7.00 8.32
C PRO A 92 -13.35 -5.66 8.57
N THR A 93 -14.62 -5.66 9.02
CA THR A 93 -15.39 -4.43 9.26
C THR A 93 -14.99 -3.65 10.52
N ARG A 94 -14.01 -4.16 11.29
CA ARG A 94 -13.38 -3.46 12.42
C ARG A 94 -12.10 -2.72 12.02
N SER A 95 -11.68 -2.81 10.76
CA SER A 95 -10.55 -2.05 10.22
C SER A 95 -10.81 -0.54 10.30
N HIS A 96 -9.76 0.27 10.51
CA HIS A 96 -9.88 1.71 10.74
C HIS A 96 -10.54 2.49 9.58
N THR A 97 -10.59 1.93 8.37
CA THR A 97 -11.41 2.46 7.26
C THR A 97 -12.86 2.73 7.69
N VAL A 98 -13.43 1.95 8.62
CA VAL A 98 -14.80 2.13 9.13
C VAL A 98 -15.03 3.50 9.78
N ALA A 99 -13.96 4.10 10.34
CA ALA A 99 -14.03 5.36 11.06
C ALA A 99 -13.90 6.58 10.15
N ALA A 100 -13.64 6.41 8.85
CA ALA A 100 -13.58 7.54 7.94
C ALA A 100 -14.96 8.19 7.76
N GLN A 101 -15.01 9.52 7.86
CA GLN A 101 -16.27 10.27 7.83
C GLN A 101 -16.41 11.10 6.55
N GLY A 102 -15.39 11.93 6.30
CA GLY A 102 -15.25 12.92 5.22
C GLY A 102 -15.95 12.55 3.90
N GLY A 103 -15.43 11.54 3.23
CA GLY A 103 -15.88 11.18 1.90
C GLY A 103 -14.73 10.66 1.07
N ILE A 104 -14.99 10.50 -0.23
CA ILE A 104 -14.01 10.13 -1.24
C ILE A 104 -14.06 11.15 -2.38
N ASN A 105 -12.91 11.64 -2.81
CA ASN A 105 -12.83 12.68 -3.83
C ASN A 105 -12.90 12.07 -5.23
N ALA A 106 -13.77 12.60 -6.08
CA ALA A 106 -13.81 12.28 -7.50
C ALA A 106 -14.42 13.45 -8.28
N ALA A 107 -13.80 13.83 -9.39
CA ALA A 107 -14.30 14.89 -10.27
C ALA A 107 -15.49 14.38 -11.13
N LEU A 108 -16.62 14.06 -10.49
CA LEU A 108 -17.85 13.60 -11.15
C LEU A 108 -18.63 14.74 -11.84
N GLY A 109 -18.43 15.97 -11.39
CA GLY A 109 -19.16 17.14 -11.89
C GLY A 109 -20.66 17.11 -11.58
N ASN A 110 -21.09 16.52 -10.46
CA ASN A 110 -22.51 16.39 -10.12
C ASN A 110 -23.10 17.66 -9.49
N MET A 111 -22.27 18.52 -8.90
CA MET A 111 -22.68 19.78 -8.27
C MET A 111 -22.47 20.97 -9.20
N GLU A 112 -21.24 21.08 -9.72
CA GLU A 112 -20.83 22.04 -10.74
C GLU A 112 -19.85 21.32 -11.69
N ASN A 113 -19.55 21.91 -12.87
CA ASN A 113 -18.56 21.34 -13.77
C ASN A 113 -17.20 21.19 -13.06
N ASP A 114 -16.58 20.02 -13.20
CA ASP A 114 -15.28 19.71 -12.59
C ASP A 114 -14.38 18.99 -13.62
N ASP A 115 -13.07 19.04 -13.40
CA ASP A 115 -12.07 18.37 -14.23
C ASP A 115 -11.10 17.62 -13.30
N TRP A 116 -10.80 16.36 -13.61
CA TRP A 116 -9.86 15.56 -12.82
C TRP A 116 -8.47 16.20 -12.77
N ARG A 117 -8.09 17.02 -13.76
CA ARG A 117 -6.84 17.77 -13.77
C ARG A 117 -6.79 18.85 -12.68
N TRP A 118 -7.94 19.40 -12.29
CA TRP A 118 -8.03 20.32 -11.15
C TRP A 118 -7.84 19.57 -9.83
N HIS A 119 -8.42 18.37 -9.72
CA HIS A 119 -8.16 17.47 -8.60
C HIS A 119 -6.67 17.07 -8.51
N MET A 120 -6.03 16.78 -9.66
CA MET A 120 -4.59 16.53 -9.73
C MET A 120 -3.78 17.73 -9.23
N TYR A 121 -4.09 18.95 -9.71
CA TYR A 121 -3.41 20.17 -9.28
C TYR A 121 -3.51 20.39 -7.77
N ASP A 122 -4.72 20.28 -7.21
CA ASP A 122 -4.93 20.42 -5.77
C ASP A 122 -4.13 19.37 -4.98
N THR A 123 -4.03 18.15 -5.50
CA THR A 123 -3.27 17.07 -4.87
C THR A 123 -1.76 17.33 -4.92
N VAL A 124 -1.22 17.74 -6.08
CA VAL A 124 0.22 18.08 -6.22
C VAL A 124 0.58 19.24 -5.30
N LYS A 125 -0.21 20.31 -5.31
CA LYS A 125 -0.03 21.46 -4.42
C LYS A 125 -0.17 21.06 -2.95
N GLY A 126 -1.18 20.26 -2.61
CA GLY A 126 -1.44 19.80 -1.25
C GLY A 126 -0.35 18.86 -0.70
N SER A 127 0.36 18.15 -1.58
CA SER A 127 1.53 17.35 -1.23
C SER A 127 2.81 18.18 -1.02
N ASP A 128 2.73 19.51 -1.15
CA ASP A 128 3.87 20.43 -1.13
C ASP A 128 4.95 20.01 -2.15
N TRP A 129 4.51 19.60 -3.34
CA TRP A 129 5.35 19.09 -4.44
C TRP A 129 6.23 17.87 -4.12
N LEU A 130 6.03 17.23 -2.97
CA LEU A 130 6.75 16.00 -2.59
C LEU A 130 6.10 14.74 -3.20
N GLY A 131 4.84 14.82 -3.61
CA GLY A 131 4.12 13.69 -4.18
C GLY A 131 4.53 13.38 -5.63
N ASP A 132 4.68 12.09 -5.92
CA ASP A 132 4.98 11.59 -7.27
C ASP A 132 3.81 11.88 -8.22
N GLN A 133 4.06 12.72 -9.23
CA GLN A 133 2.98 13.26 -10.06
C GLN A 133 2.37 12.25 -11.02
N ASP A 134 3.10 11.20 -11.39
CA ASP A 134 2.58 10.08 -12.19
C ASP A 134 1.54 9.26 -11.39
N ALA A 135 1.82 8.98 -10.12
CA ALA A 135 0.87 8.33 -9.22
C ALA A 135 -0.35 9.21 -8.94
N ILE A 136 -0.14 10.52 -8.70
CA ILE A 136 -1.24 11.47 -8.49
C ILE A 136 -2.11 11.62 -9.74
N HIS A 137 -1.50 11.66 -10.93
CA HIS A 137 -2.23 11.68 -12.20
C HIS A 137 -3.15 10.47 -12.32
N TYR A 138 -2.60 9.26 -12.18
CA TYR A 138 -3.39 8.02 -12.25
C TYR A 138 -4.53 8.03 -11.24
N MET A 139 -4.25 8.41 -9.98
CA MET A 139 -5.26 8.48 -8.93
C MET A 139 -6.39 9.47 -9.27
N ALA A 140 -6.05 10.67 -9.75
CA ALA A 140 -7.04 11.71 -10.03
C ALA A 140 -7.91 11.38 -11.24
N GLU A 141 -7.30 10.84 -12.30
CA GLU A 141 -7.99 10.41 -13.53
C GLU A 141 -8.91 9.21 -13.29
N GLU A 142 -8.48 8.23 -12.49
CA GLU A 142 -9.27 7.02 -12.19
C GLU A 142 -10.36 7.23 -11.14
N ALA A 143 -10.28 8.30 -10.33
CA ALA A 143 -11.21 8.53 -9.22
C ALA A 143 -12.70 8.53 -9.62
N PRO A 144 -13.14 9.19 -10.73
CA PRO A 144 -14.51 9.10 -11.20
C PRO A 144 -14.97 7.66 -11.44
N ARG A 145 -14.16 6.85 -12.13
CA ARG A 145 -14.49 5.46 -12.44
C ARG A 145 -14.57 4.60 -11.18
N ALA A 146 -13.63 4.79 -10.24
CA ALA A 146 -13.59 4.05 -8.98
C ALA A 146 -14.80 4.38 -8.08
N VAL A 147 -15.22 5.64 -8.00
CA VAL A 147 -16.40 6.02 -7.21
C VAL A 147 -17.70 5.49 -7.83
N VAL A 148 -17.81 5.51 -9.16
CA VAL A 148 -18.95 4.90 -9.86
C VAL A 148 -18.96 3.37 -9.67
N GLU A 149 -17.81 2.70 -9.65
CA GLU A 149 -17.72 1.28 -9.30
C GLU A 149 -18.30 1.02 -7.91
N LEU A 150 -17.93 1.82 -6.90
CA LEU A 150 -18.45 1.69 -5.53
C LEU A 150 -19.97 1.87 -5.47
N GLU A 151 -20.52 2.83 -6.21
CA GLU A 151 -21.97 3.06 -6.27
C GLU A 151 -22.70 1.86 -6.92
N ASN A 152 -22.15 1.33 -8.02
CA ASN A 152 -22.70 0.17 -8.73
C ASN A 152 -22.69 -1.12 -7.89
N ILE A 153 -21.72 -1.31 -7.00
CA ILE A 153 -21.70 -2.46 -6.07
C ILE A 153 -22.60 -2.24 -4.83
N GLY A 154 -23.32 -1.13 -4.77
CA GLY A 154 -24.36 -0.86 -3.76
C GLY A 154 -23.96 0.10 -2.65
N MET A 155 -22.89 0.88 -2.81
CA MET A 155 -22.52 1.88 -1.80
C MET A 155 -23.59 2.97 -1.71
N PRO A 156 -24.20 3.21 -0.52
CA PRO A 156 -25.37 4.07 -0.38
C PRO A 156 -24.99 5.56 -0.28
N PHE A 157 -24.41 6.12 -1.35
CA PHE A 157 -24.10 7.55 -1.44
C PHE A 157 -25.32 8.42 -1.17
N SER A 158 -25.11 9.53 -0.45
CA SER A 158 -26.09 10.61 -0.36
C SER A 158 -26.40 11.14 -1.75
N ARG A 159 -27.62 11.65 -1.96
CA ARG A 159 -28.12 11.99 -3.30
C ARG A 159 -28.39 13.48 -3.44
N THR A 160 -28.19 14.00 -4.65
CA THR A 160 -28.74 15.29 -5.08
C THR A 160 -30.24 15.15 -5.37
N PRO A 161 -31.00 16.27 -5.51
CA PRO A 161 -32.40 16.21 -5.94
C PRO A 161 -32.62 15.45 -7.26
N ASP A 162 -31.63 15.48 -8.15
CA ASP A 162 -31.65 14.80 -9.45
C ASP A 162 -31.20 13.32 -9.38
N GLY A 163 -30.99 12.78 -8.18
CA GLY A 163 -30.63 11.37 -7.97
C GLY A 163 -29.15 11.01 -8.20
N LYS A 164 -28.29 11.99 -8.48
CA LYS A 164 -26.84 11.79 -8.61
C LYS A 164 -26.16 11.71 -7.25
N ILE A 165 -24.90 11.27 -7.23
CA ILE A 165 -24.07 11.24 -6.01
C ILE A 165 -23.84 12.68 -5.53
N LEU A 166 -24.24 12.97 -4.28
CA LEU A 166 -24.01 14.24 -3.61
C LEU A 166 -22.51 14.43 -3.35
N GLN A 167 -22.01 15.62 -3.68
CA GLN A 167 -20.63 16.01 -3.40
C GLN A 167 -20.62 17.26 -2.52
N ARG A 168 -19.73 17.29 -1.53
CA ARG A 168 -19.56 18.42 -0.60
C ARG A 168 -18.21 19.10 -0.77
N ALA A 169 -18.13 20.33 -0.27
CA ALA A 169 -16.86 21.03 -0.15
C ALA A 169 -15.95 20.34 0.86
N PHE A 170 -14.65 20.35 0.59
CA PHE A 170 -13.62 19.85 1.50
C PHE A 170 -12.37 20.73 1.43
N GLY A 171 -11.54 20.67 2.46
CA GLY A 171 -10.34 21.50 2.55
C GLY A 171 -9.38 21.26 1.38
N GLY A 172 -8.78 22.33 0.87
CA GLY A 172 -7.74 22.25 -0.18
C GLY A 172 -8.25 21.91 -1.58
N GLN A 173 -9.56 22.04 -1.84
CA GLN A 173 -10.16 21.73 -3.15
C GLN A 173 -10.58 23.01 -3.87
N SER A 174 -10.12 23.17 -5.11
CA SER A 174 -10.39 24.35 -5.94
C SER A 174 -10.81 24.02 -7.37
N TYR A 175 -11.56 24.91 -7.99
CA TYR A 175 -11.82 24.89 -9.44
C TYR A 175 -10.72 25.65 -10.21
N ASP A 176 -10.58 25.39 -11.51
CA ASP A 176 -9.63 26.06 -12.42
C ASP A 176 -8.22 26.26 -11.82
N PHE A 177 -7.55 25.17 -11.47
CA PHE A 177 -6.16 25.18 -11.00
C PHE A 177 -5.88 26.20 -9.88
N GLY A 178 -6.79 26.34 -8.90
CA GLY A 178 -6.64 27.28 -7.79
C GLY A 178 -7.33 28.63 -7.95
N ARG A 179 -7.89 28.93 -9.13
CA ARG A 179 -8.45 30.27 -9.43
C ARG A 179 -9.97 30.36 -9.35
N GLY A 180 -10.66 29.23 -9.46
CA GLY A 180 -12.12 29.14 -9.57
C GLY A 180 -12.87 29.05 -8.24
N GLY A 181 -12.22 29.32 -7.11
CA GLY A 181 -12.83 29.22 -5.78
C GLY A 181 -12.96 27.78 -5.28
N GLN A 182 -13.79 27.59 -4.24
CA GLN A 182 -13.93 26.32 -3.52
C GLN A 182 -14.67 25.26 -4.35
N ALA A 183 -14.03 24.10 -4.56
CA ALA A 183 -14.65 22.98 -5.25
C ALA A 183 -15.48 22.08 -4.32
N ARG A 184 -16.42 21.35 -4.92
CA ARG A 184 -17.31 20.38 -4.26
C ARG A 184 -17.19 19.01 -4.93
N ARG A 185 -16.11 18.29 -4.62
CA ARG A 185 -15.85 16.98 -5.24
C ARG A 185 -15.75 15.80 -4.27
N CYS A 186 -16.01 16.05 -2.99
CA CYS A 186 -15.99 15.02 -1.95
C CYS A 186 -17.34 14.29 -1.92
N CYS A 187 -17.40 13.10 -2.52
CA CYS A 187 -18.58 12.23 -2.51
C CYS A 187 -18.76 11.62 -1.11
N CYS A 188 -19.96 11.67 -0.55
CA CYS A 188 -20.18 11.26 0.83
C CYS A 188 -21.42 10.39 1.06
N VAL A 189 -21.40 9.66 2.18
CA VAL A 189 -22.56 9.02 2.81
C VAL A 189 -22.79 9.73 4.13
N ALA A 190 -23.50 10.85 4.11
CA ALA A 190 -23.60 11.77 5.24
C ALA A 190 -22.21 12.05 5.85
N ASP A 191 -21.97 11.58 7.08
CA ASP A 191 -20.72 11.65 7.83
C ASP A 191 -20.15 10.26 8.16
N ARG A 192 -20.56 9.21 7.45
CA ARG A 192 -20.20 7.79 7.70
C ARG A 192 -19.69 7.09 6.44
N THR A 193 -18.98 7.83 5.58
CA THR A 193 -18.55 7.32 4.28
C THR A 193 -17.65 6.08 4.38
N GLY A 194 -16.74 6.05 5.35
CA GLY A 194 -15.86 4.91 5.62
C GLY A 194 -16.61 3.67 6.10
N HIS A 195 -17.58 3.84 6.98
CA HIS A 195 -18.45 2.76 7.44
C HIS A 195 -19.21 2.14 6.26
N ALA A 196 -19.87 2.96 5.45
CA ALA A 196 -20.61 2.51 4.28
C ALA A 196 -19.69 1.81 3.26
N MET A 197 -18.52 2.40 2.96
CA MET A 197 -17.55 1.85 2.02
C MET A 197 -17.03 0.49 2.48
N LEU A 198 -16.61 0.37 3.74
CA LEU A 198 -16.03 -0.87 4.25
C LEU A 198 -17.05 -2.03 4.28
N HIS A 199 -18.29 -1.75 4.71
CA HIS A 199 -19.36 -2.75 4.68
C HIS A 199 -19.74 -3.15 3.26
N THR A 200 -19.75 -2.21 2.31
CA THR A 200 -20.02 -2.51 0.89
C THR A 200 -18.92 -3.38 0.29
N LEU A 201 -17.66 -3.04 0.52
CA LEU A 201 -16.52 -3.82 0.02
C LEU A 201 -16.47 -5.23 0.64
N TYR A 202 -16.74 -5.35 1.94
CA TYR A 202 -16.82 -6.66 2.59
C TYR A 202 -18.00 -7.49 2.06
N GLY A 203 -19.19 -6.90 1.91
CA GLY A 203 -20.33 -7.60 1.31
C GLY A 203 -20.07 -8.02 -0.13
N GLN A 204 -19.36 -7.20 -0.91
CA GLN A 204 -18.98 -7.53 -2.28
C GLN A 204 -17.94 -8.66 -2.32
N SER A 205 -16.96 -8.65 -1.41
CA SER A 205 -15.91 -9.66 -1.39
C SER A 205 -16.42 -11.06 -1.04
N LEU A 206 -17.52 -11.16 -0.26
CA LEU A 206 -18.21 -12.42 0.03
C LEU A 206 -18.84 -13.10 -1.20
N LYS A 207 -19.02 -12.38 -2.32
CA LYS A 207 -19.51 -12.96 -3.57
C LYS A 207 -18.44 -13.77 -4.32
N TYR A 208 -17.18 -13.63 -3.93
CA TYR A 208 -16.04 -14.27 -4.57
C TYR A 208 -15.42 -15.32 -3.66
N ASN A 209 -14.66 -16.24 -4.25
CA ASN A 209 -13.99 -17.32 -3.52
C ASN A 209 -12.66 -16.87 -2.89
N THR A 210 -12.71 -15.76 -2.15
CA THR A 210 -11.58 -15.27 -1.36
C THR A 210 -11.56 -15.98 -0.01
N GLU A 211 -10.43 -16.56 0.38
CA GLU A 211 -10.32 -17.27 1.67
C GLU A 211 -9.84 -16.31 2.76
N TYR A 212 -10.60 -16.21 3.85
CA TYR A 212 -10.31 -15.27 4.94
C TYR A 212 -9.72 -15.98 6.16
N PHE A 213 -8.57 -15.49 6.58
CA PHE A 213 -7.90 -15.83 7.84
C PHE A 213 -8.08 -14.67 8.80
N ILE A 214 -9.21 -14.71 9.51
CA ILE A 214 -9.66 -13.67 10.44
C ILE A 214 -9.02 -13.88 11.80
N GLU A 215 -8.58 -12.79 12.42
CA GLU A 215 -7.81 -12.81 13.68
C GLU A 215 -6.49 -13.58 13.54
N TYR A 216 -5.82 -13.39 12.40
CA TYR A 216 -4.46 -13.83 12.16
C TYR A 216 -3.51 -12.64 12.17
N PHE A 217 -2.49 -12.71 13.02
CA PHE A 217 -1.49 -11.66 13.14
C PHE A 217 -0.27 -12.00 12.30
N ALA A 218 -0.09 -11.30 11.18
CA ALA A 218 1.12 -11.42 10.36
C ALA A 218 2.35 -10.93 11.15
N LEU A 219 3.36 -11.79 11.24
CA LEU A 219 4.58 -11.55 12.02
C LEU A 219 5.70 -11.00 11.16
N ASP A 220 5.95 -11.65 10.01
CA ASP A 220 7.05 -11.27 9.12
C ASP A 220 6.77 -11.72 7.68
N LEU A 221 7.50 -11.10 6.74
CA LEU A 221 7.55 -11.55 5.36
C LEU A 221 8.40 -12.82 5.26
N PHE A 222 7.93 -13.75 4.44
CA PHE A 222 8.73 -14.92 4.10
C PHE A 222 9.54 -14.59 2.85
N MET A 223 10.84 -14.41 3.03
CA MET A 223 11.78 -14.07 1.95
C MET A 223 12.48 -15.32 1.44
N ASN A 224 12.83 -15.34 0.15
CA ASN A 224 13.66 -16.40 -0.41
C ASN A 224 15.07 -16.41 0.25
N LYS A 225 15.86 -17.47 0.00
CA LYS A 225 17.19 -17.64 0.62
C LYS A 225 18.14 -16.45 0.44
N ASP A 226 18.00 -15.74 -0.68
CA ASP A 226 18.86 -14.62 -1.05
C ASP A 226 18.28 -13.25 -0.62
N ASN A 227 17.11 -13.21 0.04
CA ASN A 227 16.37 -12.01 0.45
C ASN A 227 16.00 -11.05 -0.70
N THR A 228 15.89 -11.55 -1.93
CA THR A 228 15.58 -10.75 -3.11
C THR A 228 14.11 -10.77 -3.49
N GLN A 229 13.36 -11.78 -3.05
CA GLN A 229 11.96 -11.98 -3.41
C GLN A 229 11.13 -12.36 -2.19
N CYS A 230 9.97 -11.73 -2.04
CA CYS A 230 8.94 -12.17 -1.11
C CYS A 230 8.23 -13.40 -1.69
N ILE A 231 8.15 -14.47 -0.91
CA ILE A 231 7.51 -15.74 -1.25
C ILE A 231 6.33 -16.07 -0.33
N GLY A 232 5.86 -15.08 0.43
CA GLY A 232 4.74 -15.25 1.35
C GLY A 232 4.87 -14.47 2.66
N VAL A 233 4.12 -14.92 3.67
CA VAL A 233 4.17 -14.39 5.04
C VAL A 233 4.03 -15.50 6.08
N ILE A 234 4.58 -15.27 7.26
CA ILE A 234 4.28 -16.07 8.45
C ILE A 234 3.31 -15.29 9.35
N ALA A 235 2.27 -15.96 9.83
CA ALA A 235 1.28 -15.38 10.73
C ALA A 235 0.98 -16.32 11.90
N MET A 236 0.51 -15.74 12.99
CA MET A 236 0.02 -16.46 14.16
C MET A 236 -1.50 -16.39 14.20
N ASN A 237 -2.16 -17.53 14.32
CA ASN A 237 -3.59 -17.58 14.62
C ASN A 237 -3.79 -17.11 16.07
N LEU A 238 -4.59 -16.06 16.28
CA LEU A 238 -4.83 -15.51 17.62
C LEU A 238 -5.79 -16.36 18.45
N GLU A 239 -6.58 -17.24 17.81
CA GLU A 239 -7.53 -18.11 18.50
C GLU A 239 -6.83 -19.27 19.23
N ASP A 240 -5.89 -19.96 18.57
CA ASP A 240 -5.26 -21.17 19.09
C ASP A 240 -3.73 -21.06 19.26
N GLY A 241 -3.11 -19.94 18.85
CA GLY A 241 -1.68 -19.70 18.95
C GLY A 241 -0.82 -20.48 17.95
N SER A 242 -1.42 -21.17 16.98
CA SER A 242 -0.68 -21.90 15.95
C SER A 242 -0.01 -20.97 14.95
N LEU A 243 1.09 -21.43 14.36
CA LEU A 243 1.85 -20.67 13.36
C LEU A 243 1.48 -21.16 11.97
N HIS A 244 1.28 -20.22 11.06
CA HIS A 244 0.87 -20.48 9.68
C HIS A 244 1.85 -19.83 8.71
N ARG A 245 2.34 -20.60 7.74
CA ARG A 245 3.13 -20.08 6.61
C ARG A 245 2.25 -20.05 5.37
N PHE A 246 2.09 -18.87 4.81
CA PHE A 246 1.31 -18.64 3.60
C PHE A 246 2.28 -18.41 2.45
N HIS A 247 2.47 -19.42 1.62
CA HIS A 247 3.26 -19.32 0.41
C HIS A 247 2.44 -18.70 -0.71
N ALA A 248 3.00 -17.69 -1.38
CA ALA A 248 2.38 -17.06 -2.54
C ALA A 248 3.39 -16.46 -3.51
N ASN A 249 3.01 -16.40 -4.79
CA ASN A 249 3.80 -15.74 -5.83
C ASN A 249 3.78 -14.21 -5.67
N ASN A 250 2.70 -13.66 -5.11
CA ASN A 250 2.53 -12.24 -4.88
C ASN A 250 1.98 -11.98 -3.47
N THR A 251 2.59 -11.02 -2.75
CA THR A 251 2.14 -10.59 -1.42
C THR A 251 1.79 -9.10 -1.46
N VAL A 252 0.56 -8.76 -1.09
CA VAL A 252 0.07 -7.38 -1.00
C VAL A 252 0.01 -6.96 0.47
N ILE A 253 0.70 -5.88 0.83
CA ILE A 253 0.64 -5.30 2.18
C ILE A 253 -0.39 -4.16 2.18
N ALA A 254 -1.46 -4.34 2.93
CA ALA A 254 -2.57 -3.39 3.10
C ALA A 254 -2.94 -3.23 4.59
N THR A 255 -1.94 -3.20 5.46
CA THR A 255 -2.06 -3.27 6.92
C THR A 255 -2.57 -1.98 7.59
N GLY A 256 -2.66 -0.89 6.83
CA GLY A 256 -2.94 0.44 7.36
C GLY A 256 -1.74 1.04 8.10
N TYR A 257 -1.96 2.13 8.82
CA TYR A 257 -0.94 2.73 9.68
C TYR A 257 -0.95 2.12 11.08
N LYS A 258 0.14 2.33 11.81
CA LYS A 258 0.36 1.83 13.16
C LYS A 258 -0.42 2.62 14.21
#